data_AF-A0A2I0CW81-F1
#
_entry.id   AF-A0A2I0CW81-F1
#
_cell.length_a   1.000
_cell.length_b   1.000
_cell.length_c   1.000
_cell.angle_alpha   90.00
_cell.angle_beta   90.00
_cell.angle_gamma   90.00
#
_symmetry.space_group_name_H-M   'P 1'
#
loop_
_entity.id
_entity.type
_entity.pdbx_description
1 polymer ?
#
loop_
_entity_poly.entity_id
_entity_poly.type
_entity_poly.pdbx_seq_one_letter_code
_entity_poly.pdbx_strand_id
1 'polypeptide(L)'
;MKTEMPLSKPIRRILVHTEEMLDTEVSLLRQPEAEPGGTLVDKYTYDIDSNVIIFPAQYVGLLKDFVIAKHCTHLLIKGAAAKKGDYKVCSYTADSVFSGMRQIYFDALKDEAKKENKLPVQKLLQMLFILFSHFNDDINEIPWNAIINADVYHRMTKIRKTQLYHIMKESKNDMDEMMEQESIVPRRYFVLNKAMFYARDMYLAKTLPADELMPVLNIPQMKKFNHLEVKEMLTTRWTHTAWYQSKVFGDNMLSIIEKPLGPVNWKEEPTLDYYYDLYKVGKLLTDNLIGYMTMRDWFVWEPPKHLLDAHDHKAEYEKDALKRIFGDLITDTLEGS
;
A
#
# COMPACT_ATOMS: atom_id res chain seq x y z
N MET A 1 -4.03 12.88 -24.93
CA MET A 1 -5.12 12.53 -25.87
C MET A 1 -6.37 12.23 -25.05
N LYS A 2 -7.35 13.14 -24.97
CA LYS A 2 -8.61 12.95 -24.23
C LYS A 2 -9.45 11.90 -24.96
N THR A 3 -9.32 10.63 -24.58
CA THR A 3 -10.23 9.59 -25.07
C THR A 3 -11.63 9.94 -24.57
N GLU A 4 -12.63 9.92 -25.47
CA GLU A 4 -14.06 10.01 -25.13
C GLU A 4 -14.46 8.81 -24.26
N MET A 5 -14.08 8.88 -23.01
CA MET A 5 -14.34 7.85 -22.04
C MET A 5 -15.66 8.18 -21.34
N PRO A 6 -16.65 7.28 -21.37
CA PRO A 6 -17.89 7.53 -20.66
C PRO A 6 -17.61 7.48 -19.15
N LEU A 7 -17.54 8.65 -18.53
CA LEU A 7 -17.39 8.83 -17.09
C LEU A 7 -18.74 9.19 -16.47
N SER A 8 -19.06 8.59 -15.32
CA SER A 8 -20.26 8.98 -14.57
C SER A 8 -20.14 10.40 -14.02
N LYS A 9 -21.30 11.02 -13.73
CA LYS A 9 -21.37 12.40 -13.22
C LYS A 9 -20.52 12.64 -11.95
N PRO A 10 -20.50 11.75 -10.94
CA PRO A 10 -19.62 11.90 -9.78
C PRO A 10 -18.13 11.92 -10.15
N ILE A 11 -17.70 11.08 -11.09
CA ILE A 11 -16.30 11.00 -11.49
C ILE A 11 -15.85 12.23 -12.28
N ARG A 12 -16.71 12.74 -13.18
CA ARG A 12 -16.43 14.03 -13.84
C ARG A 12 -16.27 15.16 -12.83
N ARG A 13 -17.10 15.18 -11.77
CA ARG A 13 -17.02 16.21 -10.72
C ARG A 13 -15.73 16.13 -9.93
N ILE A 14 -15.32 14.95 -9.46
CA ILE A 14 -14.05 14.86 -8.71
C ILE A 14 -12.85 15.16 -9.61
N LEU A 15 -12.86 14.76 -10.88
CA LEU A 15 -11.78 15.12 -11.82
C LEU A 15 -11.67 16.64 -11.97
N VAL A 16 -12.77 17.30 -12.30
CA VAL A 16 -12.80 18.77 -12.43
C VAL A 16 -12.35 19.45 -11.13
N HIS A 17 -12.88 18.99 -9.98
CA HIS A 17 -12.46 19.50 -8.68
C HIS A 17 -10.97 19.31 -8.41
N THR A 18 -10.40 18.17 -8.80
CA THR A 18 -8.97 17.86 -8.66
C THR A 18 -8.13 18.80 -9.53
N GLU A 19 -8.52 18.97 -10.79
CA GLU A 19 -7.85 19.83 -11.75
C GLU A 19 -7.90 21.31 -11.31
N GLU A 20 -9.06 21.80 -10.87
CA GLU A 20 -9.26 23.17 -10.38
C GLU A 20 -8.51 23.42 -9.07
N MET A 21 -8.62 22.53 -8.08
CA MET A 21 -7.98 22.72 -6.78
C MET A 21 -6.46 22.69 -6.90
N LEU A 22 -5.92 21.80 -7.73
CA LEU A 22 -4.49 21.58 -7.86
C LEU A 22 -3.85 22.40 -8.99
N ASP A 23 -4.64 23.12 -9.78
CA ASP A 23 -4.19 23.84 -10.98
C ASP A 23 -3.33 22.94 -11.87
N THR A 24 -3.95 21.85 -12.34
CA THR A 24 -3.27 20.77 -13.06
C THR A 24 -4.22 20.05 -14.00
N GLU A 25 -3.68 19.30 -14.97
CA GLU A 25 -4.46 18.34 -15.77
C GLU A 25 -4.31 16.90 -15.24
N VAL A 26 -5.36 16.10 -15.38
CA VAL A 26 -5.34 14.66 -15.12
C VAL A 26 -5.64 13.89 -16.40
N SER A 27 -4.63 13.19 -16.91
CA SER A 27 -4.77 12.27 -18.04
C SER A 27 -5.22 10.89 -17.57
N LEU A 28 -6.17 10.30 -18.29
CA LEU A 28 -6.64 8.94 -18.05
C LEU A 28 -6.11 8.00 -19.13
N LEU A 29 -5.38 6.96 -18.73
CA LEU A 29 -4.77 6.00 -19.64
C LEU A 29 -5.28 4.59 -19.35
N ARG A 30 -5.74 3.90 -20.39
CA ARG A 30 -6.13 2.49 -20.31
C ARG A 30 -5.01 1.61 -20.86
N GLN A 31 -4.56 0.65 -20.07
CA GLN A 31 -3.52 -0.30 -20.50
C GLN A 31 -3.91 -1.73 -20.10
N PRO A 32 -3.67 -2.74 -20.96
CA PRO A 32 -3.93 -4.14 -20.61
C PRO A 32 -3.11 -4.64 -19.42
N GLU A 33 -1.84 -4.22 -19.35
CA GLU A 33 -0.86 -4.62 -18.33
C GLU A 33 -0.94 -3.80 -17.02
N ALA A 34 -1.95 -2.94 -16.88
CA ALA A 34 -2.05 -2.11 -15.68
C ALA A 34 -2.45 -2.94 -14.45
N GLU A 35 -1.94 -2.54 -13.29
CA GLU A 35 -2.26 -3.18 -12.02
C GLU A 35 -3.77 -3.18 -11.73
N PRO A 36 -4.32 -4.23 -11.09
CA PRO A 36 -5.74 -4.28 -10.74
C PRO A 36 -6.23 -3.09 -9.91
N GLY A 37 -5.37 -2.49 -9.08
CA GLY A 37 -5.64 -1.28 -8.28
C GLY A 37 -5.52 0.03 -9.06
N GLY A 38 -5.01 -0.03 -10.30
CA GLY A 38 -4.55 1.11 -11.09
C GLY A 38 -3.30 1.76 -10.50
N THR A 39 -2.67 2.62 -11.29
CA THR A 39 -1.44 3.33 -10.92
C THR A 39 -1.64 4.84 -11.10
N LEU A 40 -1.21 5.61 -10.10
CA LEU A 40 -1.09 7.06 -10.21
C LEU A 40 0.37 7.42 -10.45
N VAL A 41 0.62 8.09 -11.56
CA VAL A 41 1.92 8.69 -11.88
C VAL A 41 1.71 10.20 -11.83
N ASP A 42 2.16 10.84 -10.75
CA ASP A 42 1.88 12.26 -10.46
C ASP A 42 3.12 13.14 -10.51
N LYS A 43 2.89 14.42 -10.86
CA LYS A 43 3.94 15.44 -10.97
C LYS A 43 4.65 15.75 -9.66
N TYR A 44 4.00 15.48 -8.52
CA TYR A 44 4.56 15.77 -7.21
C TYR A 44 5.59 14.71 -6.81
N THR A 45 5.44 13.48 -7.29
CA THR A 45 6.31 12.35 -6.94
C THR A 45 7.40 12.12 -7.99
N TYR A 46 7.07 12.21 -9.29
CA TYR A 46 7.90 11.65 -10.37
C TYR A 46 8.56 12.67 -11.32
N ASP A 47 8.53 13.97 -11.00
CA ASP A 47 9.11 15.03 -11.86
C ASP A 47 8.63 14.96 -13.33
N ILE A 48 7.31 14.92 -13.51
CA ILE A 48 6.63 14.85 -14.81
C ILE A 48 5.72 16.07 -15.01
N ASP A 49 5.39 16.39 -16.26
CA ASP A 49 4.59 17.57 -16.59
C ASP A 49 3.09 17.43 -16.29
N SER A 50 2.56 16.21 -16.26
CA SER A 50 1.12 15.97 -16.11
C SER A 50 0.82 14.72 -15.29
N ASN A 51 -0.29 14.72 -14.55
CA ASN A 51 -0.68 13.56 -13.76
C ASN A 51 -1.39 12.55 -14.66
N VAL A 52 -1.05 11.28 -14.50
CA VAL A 52 -1.61 10.18 -15.28
C VAL A 52 -2.20 9.13 -14.33
N ILE A 53 -3.47 8.81 -14.53
CA ILE A 53 -4.12 7.66 -13.88
C ILE A 53 -4.20 6.54 -14.90
N ILE A 54 -3.46 5.46 -14.64
CA ILE A 54 -3.40 4.26 -15.48
C ILE A 54 -4.28 3.19 -14.84
N PHE A 55 -5.13 2.53 -15.63
CA PHE A 55 -5.97 1.44 -15.13
C PHE A 55 -6.23 0.36 -16.19
N PRO A 56 -6.64 -0.84 -15.76
CA PRO A 56 -6.76 -1.99 -16.67
C PRO A 56 -7.77 -1.74 -17.79
N ALA A 57 -7.44 -2.14 -19.01
CA ALA A 57 -8.31 -1.97 -20.17
C ALA A 57 -9.68 -2.66 -20.00
N GLN A 58 -9.72 -3.77 -19.26
CA GLN A 58 -10.91 -4.54 -18.92
C GLN A 58 -11.81 -3.86 -17.86
N TYR A 59 -11.35 -2.81 -17.19
CA TYR A 59 -12.16 -2.10 -16.22
C TYR A 59 -13.13 -1.16 -16.93
N VAL A 60 -14.40 -1.57 -16.94
CA VAL A 60 -15.52 -0.84 -17.52
C VAL A 60 -16.55 -0.44 -16.46
N GLY A 61 -17.45 0.49 -16.80
CA GLY A 61 -18.49 0.95 -15.89
C GLY A 61 -17.93 1.48 -14.57
N LEU A 62 -18.53 1.05 -13.45
CA LEU A 62 -18.21 1.56 -12.12
C LEU A 62 -16.81 1.13 -11.62
N LEU A 63 -16.22 0.05 -12.14
CA LEU A 63 -14.87 -0.41 -11.72
C LEU A 63 -13.80 0.61 -12.09
N LYS A 64 -13.84 1.09 -13.33
CA LYS A 64 -13.03 2.21 -13.82
C LYS A 64 -13.28 3.46 -12.95
N ASP A 65 -14.55 3.77 -12.71
CA ASP A 65 -14.93 4.97 -11.97
C ASP A 65 -14.36 4.95 -10.54
N PHE A 66 -14.36 3.78 -9.89
CA PHE A 66 -13.75 3.60 -8.58
C PHE A 66 -12.23 3.82 -8.60
N VAL A 67 -11.51 3.22 -9.55
CA VAL A 67 -10.05 3.40 -9.67
C VAL A 67 -9.71 4.88 -9.91
N ILE A 68 -10.47 5.57 -10.76
CA ILE A 68 -10.29 7.01 -10.99
C ILE A 68 -10.54 7.81 -9.70
N ALA A 69 -11.62 7.51 -8.97
CA ALA A 69 -11.91 8.18 -7.70
C ALA A 69 -10.81 7.98 -6.66
N LYS A 70 -10.33 6.73 -6.48
CA LYS A 70 -9.23 6.35 -5.59
C LYS A 70 -8.00 7.21 -5.88
N HIS A 71 -7.57 7.26 -7.14
CA HIS A 71 -6.36 8.00 -7.52
C HIS A 71 -6.53 9.52 -7.56
N CYS A 72 -7.74 10.04 -7.83
CA CYS A 72 -8.01 11.48 -7.67
C CYS A 72 -7.91 11.91 -6.21
N THR A 73 -8.51 11.15 -5.28
CA THR A 73 -8.38 11.42 -3.84
C THR A 73 -6.91 11.34 -3.38
N HIS A 74 -6.16 10.35 -3.86
CA HIS A 74 -4.72 10.27 -3.56
C HIS A 74 -3.96 11.50 -4.07
N LEU A 75 -4.22 11.90 -5.32
CA LEU A 75 -3.61 13.08 -5.94
C LEU A 75 -3.96 14.38 -5.20
N LEU A 76 -5.20 14.52 -4.73
CA LEU A 76 -5.64 15.65 -3.91
C LEU A 76 -4.86 15.74 -2.59
N ILE A 77 -4.66 14.61 -1.90
CA ILE A 77 -3.86 14.55 -0.66
C ILE A 77 -2.40 14.96 -0.93
N LYS A 78 -1.75 14.35 -1.93
CA LYS A 78 -0.37 14.69 -2.31
C LYS A 78 -0.23 16.14 -2.76
N GLY A 79 -1.11 16.58 -3.64
CA GLY A 79 -1.09 17.93 -4.22
C GLY A 79 -1.39 19.02 -3.21
N ALA A 80 -2.27 18.76 -2.23
CA ALA A 80 -2.51 19.67 -1.13
C ALA A 80 -1.25 19.87 -0.27
N ALA A 81 -0.58 18.78 0.10
CA ALA A 81 0.69 18.85 0.81
C ALA A 81 1.77 19.59 0.00
N ALA A 82 1.81 19.38 -1.31
CA ALA A 82 2.79 20.03 -2.18
C ALA A 82 2.53 21.55 -2.29
N LYS A 83 1.27 21.96 -2.49
CA LYS A 83 0.88 23.39 -2.49
C LYS A 83 1.15 24.08 -1.15
N LYS A 84 1.14 23.34 -0.05
CA LYS A 84 1.49 23.83 1.29
C LYS A 84 2.99 23.80 1.59
N GLY A 85 3.82 23.25 0.69
CA GLY A 85 5.27 23.20 0.84
C GLY A 85 5.80 22.14 1.81
N ASP A 86 5.00 21.13 2.16
CA ASP A 86 5.33 20.10 3.15
C ASP A 86 5.19 18.67 2.58
N TYR A 87 5.11 18.53 1.26
CA TYR A 87 5.06 17.20 0.64
C TYR A 87 6.40 16.49 0.75
N LYS A 88 6.37 15.40 1.52
CA LYS A 88 7.44 14.42 1.70
C LYS A 88 6.91 13.02 1.43
N VAL A 89 7.81 12.15 0.99
CA VAL A 89 7.58 10.73 0.71
C VAL A 89 8.39 9.86 1.67
N CYS A 90 7.91 8.65 1.93
CA CYS A 90 8.61 7.70 2.79
C CYS A 90 9.67 6.98 1.95
N SER A 91 10.92 7.38 2.12
CA SER A 91 12.08 6.92 1.35
C SER A 91 13.09 6.22 2.27
N TYR A 92 14.30 5.94 1.76
CA TYR A 92 15.39 5.28 2.47
C TYR A 92 16.74 5.76 1.98
N THR A 93 17.74 5.71 2.88
CA THR A 93 19.14 6.01 2.59
C THR A 93 19.98 4.73 2.61
N ALA A 94 21.25 4.80 2.20
CA ALA A 94 22.20 3.69 2.37
C ALA A 94 22.29 3.20 3.83
N ASP A 95 22.26 4.10 4.81
CA ASP A 95 22.28 3.74 6.23
C ASP A 95 20.98 3.08 6.68
N SER A 96 19.85 3.49 6.11
CA SER A 96 18.55 2.87 6.35
C SER A 96 18.49 1.44 5.81
N VAL A 97 18.98 1.23 4.58
CA VAL A 97 19.11 -0.08 3.95
C VAL A 97 20.02 -0.99 4.77
N PHE A 98 21.20 -0.50 5.19
CA PHE A 98 22.09 -1.24 6.07
C PHE A 98 21.41 -1.64 7.39
N SER A 99 20.75 -0.70 8.06
CA SER A 99 20.09 -0.93 9.33
C SER A 99 18.98 -1.98 9.21
N GLY A 100 18.16 -1.85 8.16
CA GLY A 100 17.08 -2.79 7.87
C GLY A 100 17.58 -4.18 7.51
N MET A 101 18.49 -4.29 6.55
CA MET A 101 19.08 -5.57 6.14
C MET A 101 19.81 -6.26 7.30
N ARG A 102 20.52 -5.51 8.14
CA ARG A 102 21.20 -6.06 9.33
C ARG A 102 20.20 -6.62 10.34
N GLN A 103 19.09 -5.91 10.58
CA GLN A 103 18.04 -6.39 11.47
C GLN A 103 17.36 -7.65 10.92
N ILE A 104 17.03 -7.67 9.62
CA ILE A 104 16.47 -8.84 8.94
C ILE A 104 17.41 -10.03 9.07
N TYR A 105 18.71 -9.82 8.82
CA TYR A 105 19.73 -10.85 8.93
C TYR A 105 19.80 -11.45 10.33
N PHE A 106 19.87 -10.63 11.38
CA PHE A 106 19.92 -11.13 12.76
C PHE A 106 18.65 -11.88 13.15
N ASP A 107 17.48 -11.43 12.70
CA ASP A 107 16.23 -12.14 12.97
C ASP A 107 16.15 -13.46 12.17
N ALA A 108 16.67 -13.50 10.95
CA ALA A 108 16.81 -14.73 10.17
C ALA A 108 17.73 -15.75 10.88
N LEU A 109 18.88 -15.33 11.40
CA LEU A 109 19.79 -16.22 12.14
C LEU A 109 19.13 -16.84 13.38
N LYS A 110 18.29 -16.08 14.10
CA LYS A 110 17.55 -16.60 15.28
C LYS A 110 16.53 -17.66 14.89
N ASP A 111 15.88 -17.50 13.73
CA ASP A 111 14.92 -18.47 13.22
C ASP A 111 15.64 -19.71 12.65
N GLU A 112 16.72 -19.53 11.90
CA GLU A 112 17.56 -20.61 11.34
C GLU A 112 18.21 -21.48 12.41
N ALA A 113 18.56 -20.91 13.57
CA ALA A 113 19.09 -21.67 14.70
C ALA A 113 18.12 -22.77 15.20
N LYS A 114 16.83 -22.68 14.85
CA LYS A 114 15.77 -23.62 15.24
C LYS A 114 15.35 -24.57 14.12
N LYS A 115 15.92 -24.45 12.90
CA LYS A 115 15.57 -25.28 11.74
C LYS A 115 16.58 -26.41 11.55
N GLU A 116 16.10 -27.60 11.20
CA GLU A 116 16.95 -28.74 10.83
C GLU A 116 17.61 -28.52 9.46
N ASN A 117 16.87 -27.97 8.50
CA ASN A 117 17.37 -27.62 7.17
C ASN A 117 17.62 -26.12 7.09
N LYS A 118 18.90 -25.73 6.99
CA LYS A 118 19.29 -24.33 6.89
C LYS A 118 19.07 -23.78 5.49
N LEU A 119 18.68 -22.52 5.41
CA LEU A 119 18.56 -21.79 4.16
C LEU A 119 19.95 -21.61 3.51
N PRO A 120 20.09 -21.87 2.19
CA PRO A 120 21.32 -21.55 1.47
C PRO A 120 21.70 -20.09 1.62
N VAL A 121 22.98 -19.81 1.85
CA VAL A 121 23.51 -18.45 2.11
C VAL A 121 23.12 -17.49 0.99
N GLN A 122 23.24 -17.87 -0.27
CA GLN A 122 22.89 -17.01 -1.40
C GLN A 122 21.41 -16.58 -1.41
N LYS A 123 20.50 -17.50 -1.04
CA LYS A 123 19.06 -17.18 -0.89
C LYS A 123 18.82 -16.26 0.31
N LEU A 124 19.56 -16.45 1.40
CA LEU A 124 19.51 -15.57 2.56
C LEU A 124 19.88 -14.14 2.18
N LEU A 125 20.99 -13.96 1.45
CA LEU A 125 21.49 -12.64 1.04
C LEU A 125 20.48 -11.91 0.15
N GLN A 126 19.97 -12.58 -0.88
CA GLN A 126 18.96 -12.00 -1.79
C GLN A 126 17.67 -11.60 -1.03
N MET A 127 17.23 -12.43 -0.09
CA MET A 127 16.01 -12.17 0.68
C MET A 127 16.11 -10.89 1.52
N LEU A 128 17.29 -10.53 2.06
CA LEU A 128 17.43 -9.38 2.95
C LEU A 128 16.91 -8.09 2.32
N PHE A 129 17.31 -7.82 1.09
CA PHE A 129 16.97 -6.59 0.42
C PHE A 129 15.58 -6.62 -0.22
N ILE A 130 15.16 -7.78 -0.73
CA ILE A 130 13.79 -8.00 -1.21
C ILE A 130 12.80 -7.68 -0.09
N LEU A 131 13.02 -8.23 1.10
CA LEU A 131 12.14 -8.02 2.23
C LEU A 131 12.14 -6.55 2.71
N PHE A 132 13.32 -5.91 2.75
CA PHE A 132 13.40 -4.47 3.04
C PHE A 132 12.57 -3.64 2.04
N SER A 133 12.72 -3.92 0.74
CA SER A 133 12.00 -3.22 -0.33
C SER A 133 10.49 -3.45 -0.23
N HIS A 134 10.04 -4.69 0.01
CA HIS A 134 8.62 -5.00 0.17
C HIS A 134 7.98 -4.19 1.30
N PHE A 135 8.65 -4.10 2.46
CA PHE A 135 8.12 -3.28 3.55
C PHE A 135 8.12 -1.78 3.22
N ASN A 136 9.05 -1.30 2.38
CA ASN A 136 9.02 0.09 1.91
C ASN A 136 7.81 0.34 1.00
N ASP A 137 7.52 -0.58 0.09
CA ASP A 137 6.38 -0.49 -0.82
C ASP A 137 5.06 -0.55 -0.04
N ASP A 138 4.91 -1.55 0.84
CA ASP A 138 3.73 -1.75 1.68
C ASP A 138 3.43 -0.52 2.55
N ILE A 139 4.44 0.06 3.19
CA ILE A 139 4.24 1.20 4.09
C ILE A 139 3.94 2.50 3.33
N ASN A 140 4.34 2.58 2.07
CA ASN A 140 3.98 3.65 1.15
C ASN A 140 2.59 3.47 0.52
N GLU A 141 1.91 2.35 0.75
CA GLU A 141 0.60 2.08 0.17
C GLU A 141 -0.50 1.89 1.22
N ILE A 142 -0.30 0.99 2.19
CA ILE A 142 -1.33 0.53 3.13
C ILE A 142 -1.96 1.67 3.94
N PRO A 143 -1.19 2.60 4.55
CA PRO A 143 -1.75 3.71 5.33
C PRO A 143 -2.66 4.61 4.48
N TRP A 144 -2.22 4.91 3.26
CA TRP A 144 -2.94 5.77 2.32
C TRP A 144 -4.18 5.08 1.77
N ASN A 145 -4.09 3.77 1.49
CA ASN A 145 -5.24 2.97 1.06
C ASN A 145 -6.40 3.05 2.05
N ALA A 146 -6.15 3.01 3.36
CA ALA A 146 -7.19 3.15 4.37
C ALA A 146 -7.89 4.52 4.29
N ILE A 147 -7.10 5.60 4.21
CA ILE A 147 -7.60 6.99 4.14
C ILE A 147 -8.40 7.23 2.87
N ILE A 148 -7.82 6.87 1.72
CA ILE A 148 -8.43 7.10 0.40
C ILE A 148 -9.75 6.35 0.29
N ASN A 149 -9.79 5.09 0.71
CA ASN A 149 -11.02 4.31 0.65
C ASN A 149 -12.10 4.86 1.60
N ALA A 150 -11.73 5.30 2.80
CA ALA A 150 -12.68 5.93 3.71
C ALA A 150 -13.28 7.21 3.10
N ASP A 151 -12.45 8.09 2.55
CA ASP A 151 -12.90 9.33 1.91
C ASP A 151 -13.82 9.05 0.71
N VAL A 152 -13.41 8.17 -0.20
CA VAL A 152 -14.22 7.76 -1.36
C VAL A 152 -15.57 7.20 -0.92
N TYR A 153 -15.59 6.35 0.11
CA TYR A 153 -16.83 5.77 0.61
C TYR A 153 -17.80 6.82 1.14
N HIS A 154 -17.30 7.75 1.94
CA HIS A 154 -18.14 8.78 2.55
C HIS A 154 -18.67 9.77 1.49
N ARG A 155 -17.90 10.06 0.44
CA ARG A 155 -18.25 11.07 -0.57
C ARG A 155 -18.97 10.51 -1.81
N MET A 156 -18.78 9.23 -2.14
CA MET A 156 -19.26 8.66 -3.41
C MET A 156 -20.14 7.43 -3.23
N THR A 157 -21.38 7.66 -2.79
CA THR A 157 -22.38 6.60 -2.54
C THR A 157 -22.60 5.64 -3.71
N LYS A 158 -22.54 6.15 -4.96
CA LYS A 158 -22.82 5.36 -6.17
C LYS A 158 -21.79 4.27 -6.50
N ILE A 159 -20.57 4.37 -5.97
CA ILE A 159 -19.48 3.42 -6.25
C ILE A 159 -19.12 2.53 -5.06
N ARG A 160 -19.80 2.66 -3.91
CA ARG A 160 -19.54 1.88 -2.69
C ARG A 160 -19.54 0.36 -2.90
N LYS A 161 -20.53 -0.16 -3.63
CA LYS A 161 -20.61 -1.60 -3.93
C LYS A 161 -19.43 -2.08 -4.78
N THR A 162 -18.99 -1.24 -5.71
CA THR A 162 -17.82 -1.52 -6.55
C THR A 162 -16.52 -1.46 -5.74
N GLN A 163 -16.38 -0.45 -4.88
CA GLN A 163 -15.29 -0.32 -3.93
C GLN A 163 -15.15 -1.58 -3.06
N LEU A 164 -16.25 -2.04 -2.45
CA LEU A 164 -16.27 -3.25 -1.64
C LEU A 164 -15.80 -4.48 -2.43
N TYR A 165 -16.29 -4.66 -3.65
CA TYR A 165 -15.84 -5.75 -4.51
C TYR A 165 -14.35 -5.65 -4.86
N HIS A 166 -13.86 -4.44 -5.13
CA HIS A 166 -12.46 -4.21 -5.45
C HIS A 166 -11.54 -4.53 -4.27
N ILE A 167 -11.86 -4.03 -3.08
CA ILE A 167 -11.13 -4.32 -1.83
C ILE A 167 -11.09 -5.83 -1.62
N MET A 168 -12.22 -6.52 -1.76
CA MET A 168 -12.23 -7.98 -1.60
C MET A 168 -11.37 -8.74 -2.62
N LYS A 169 -11.14 -8.17 -3.81
CA LYS A 169 -10.26 -8.76 -4.80
C LYS A 169 -8.80 -8.50 -4.43
N GLU A 170 -8.46 -7.26 -4.05
CA GLU A 170 -7.13 -6.87 -3.56
C GLU A 170 -6.74 -7.70 -2.32
N SER A 171 -7.60 -7.78 -1.29
CA SER A 171 -7.35 -8.59 -0.08
C SER A 171 -7.04 -10.06 -0.37
N LYS A 172 -7.51 -10.62 -1.51
CA LYS A 172 -7.13 -11.98 -1.88
C LYS A 172 -5.68 -12.04 -2.35
N ASN A 173 -5.26 -11.11 -3.20
CA ASN A 173 -3.88 -11.02 -3.65
C ASN A 173 -2.93 -10.81 -2.46
N ASP A 174 -3.34 -9.96 -1.51
CA ASP A 174 -2.55 -9.67 -0.31
C ASP A 174 -2.42 -10.87 0.63
N MET A 175 -3.41 -11.77 0.65
CA MET A 175 -3.27 -13.05 1.34
C MET A 175 -2.28 -13.98 0.64
N ASP A 176 -2.25 -13.98 -0.68
CA ASP A 176 -1.34 -14.80 -1.48
C ASP A 176 0.11 -14.25 -1.46
N GLU A 177 0.30 -12.97 -1.09
CA GLU A 177 1.60 -12.32 -1.02
C GLU A 177 2.57 -13.05 -0.07
N MET A 178 3.85 -13.18 -0.44
CA MET A 178 4.88 -13.86 0.36
C MET A 178 4.58 -15.34 0.73
N MET A 179 3.45 -15.93 0.31
CA MET A 179 3.09 -17.33 0.63
C MET A 179 4.11 -18.31 0.04
N GLU A 180 4.56 -18.06 -1.19
CA GLU A 180 5.61 -18.86 -1.84
C GLU A 180 6.97 -18.75 -1.12
N GLN A 181 7.15 -17.71 -0.32
CA GLN A 181 8.38 -17.39 0.40
C GLN A 181 8.29 -17.70 1.90
N GLU A 182 7.18 -18.28 2.39
CA GLU A 182 6.94 -18.59 3.81
C GLU A 182 8.07 -19.41 4.45
N SER A 183 8.65 -20.34 3.69
CA SER A 183 9.75 -21.20 4.18
C SER A 183 11.09 -20.47 4.36
N ILE A 184 11.24 -19.33 3.68
CA ILE A 184 12.48 -18.56 3.56
C ILE A 184 12.44 -17.33 4.47
N VAL A 185 11.32 -16.60 4.48
CA VAL A 185 11.16 -15.36 5.23
C VAL A 185 11.13 -15.63 6.73
N PRO A 186 11.84 -14.85 7.57
CA PRO A 186 11.74 -14.99 9.02
C PRO A 186 10.31 -14.77 9.49
N ARG A 187 9.85 -15.60 10.43
CA ARG A 187 8.44 -15.69 10.84
C ARG A 187 7.88 -14.34 11.24
N ARG A 188 8.69 -13.52 11.91
CA ARG A 188 8.33 -12.16 12.34
C ARG A 188 7.81 -11.32 11.17
N TYR A 189 8.56 -11.24 10.09
CA TYR A 189 8.24 -10.35 8.97
C TYR A 189 7.01 -10.81 8.22
N PHE A 190 6.87 -12.12 8.07
CA PHE A 190 5.67 -12.69 7.47
C PHE A 190 4.42 -12.40 8.33
N VAL A 191 4.53 -12.52 9.66
CA VAL A 191 3.44 -12.14 10.58
C VAL A 191 3.08 -10.65 10.49
N LEU A 192 4.09 -9.77 10.41
CA LEU A 192 3.90 -8.31 10.33
C LEU A 192 3.24 -7.89 9.01
N ASN A 193 3.71 -8.38 7.86
CA ASN A 193 3.11 -8.12 6.55
C ASN A 193 1.62 -8.51 6.54
N LYS A 194 1.29 -9.74 6.97
CA LYS A 194 -0.11 -10.19 7.07
C LYS A 194 -0.94 -9.38 8.06
N ALA A 195 -0.35 -8.96 9.18
CA ALA A 195 -1.03 -8.13 10.17
C ALA A 195 -1.39 -6.73 9.62
N MET A 196 -0.54 -6.13 8.76
CA MET A 196 -0.83 -4.84 8.13
C MET A 196 -2.04 -4.92 7.19
N PHE A 197 -2.07 -5.93 6.32
CA PHE A 197 -3.20 -6.15 5.42
C PHE A 197 -4.49 -6.49 6.18
N TYR A 198 -4.39 -7.33 7.21
CA TYR A 198 -5.52 -7.62 8.10
C TYR A 198 -6.07 -6.35 8.74
N ALA A 199 -5.21 -5.50 9.29
CA ALA A 199 -5.60 -4.27 9.96
C ALA A 199 -6.31 -3.30 8.99
N ARG A 200 -5.76 -3.13 7.78
CA ARG A 200 -6.39 -2.34 6.70
C ARG A 200 -7.77 -2.89 6.37
N ASP A 201 -7.88 -4.20 6.12
CA ASP A 201 -9.15 -4.85 5.78
C ASP A 201 -10.20 -4.71 6.89
N MET A 202 -9.80 -4.93 8.15
CA MET A 202 -10.72 -4.78 9.28
C MET A 202 -11.16 -3.35 9.49
N TYR A 203 -10.26 -2.38 9.31
CA TYR A 203 -10.62 -0.96 9.33
C TYR A 203 -11.64 -0.65 8.23
N LEU A 204 -11.39 -1.08 7.00
CA LEU A 204 -12.31 -0.88 5.89
C LEU A 204 -13.63 -1.60 6.11
N ALA A 205 -13.65 -2.83 6.63
CA ALA A 205 -14.90 -3.52 6.96
C ALA A 205 -15.75 -2.76 7.99
N LYS A 206 -15.11 -2.10 8.98
CA LYS A 206 -15.82 -1.26 9.96
C LYS A 206 -16.33 0.05 9.34
N THR A 207 -15.54 0.65 8.46
CA THR A 207 -15.83 1.96 7.82
C THR A 207 -16.85 1.86 6.69
N LEU A 208 -16.91 0.72 6.00
CA LEU A 208 -17.76 0.47 4.84
C LEU A 208 -18.95 -0.42 5.25
N PRO A 209 -19.97 0.07 6.00
CA PRO A 209 -21.05 -0.77 6.50
C PRO A 209 -21.69 -1.59 5.38
N ALA A 210 -22.00 -2.83 5.73
CA ALA A 210 -22.48 -3.87 4.85
C ALA A 210 -23.84 -3.51 4.24
N ASP A 211 -23.81 -2.83 3.10
CA ASP A 211 -24.79 -3.17 2.08
C ASP A 211 -24.58 -4.65 1.79
N GLU A 212 -25.62 -5.49 1.91
CA GLU A 212 -25.57 -6.87 1.45
C GLU A 212 -24.97 -6.88 0.04
N LEU A 213 -23.72 -7.34 -0.06
CA LEU A 213 -23.10 -7.58 -1.34
C LEU A 213 -23.98 -8.66 -1.95
N MET A 214 -24.78 -8.30 -2.96
CA MET A 214 -25.49 -9.24 -3.83
C MET A 214 -24.57 -9.55 -5.00
N PRO A 215 -23.59 -10.46 -4.82
CA PRO A 215 -22.48 -10.61 -5.76
C PRO A 215 -22.90 -11.47 -6.96
N VAL A 216 -24.06 -12.14 -6.80
CA VAL A 216 -24.62 -13.21 -7.62
C VAL A 216 -24.89 -12.76 -9.05
N LEU A 217 -25.11 -11.46 -9.27
CA LEU A 217 -25.43 -10.91 -10.58
C LEU A 217 -24.19 -10.71 -11.47
N ASN A 218 -22.99 -10.51 -10.91
CA ASN A 218 -21.82 -10.08 -11.71
C ASN A 218 -20.54 -10.92 -11.53
N ILE A 219 -20.34 -11.65 -10.42
CA ILE A 219 -19.11 -12.43 -10.17
C ILE A 219 -19.47 -13.85 -9.66
N PRO A 220 -19.46 -14.88 -10.52
CA PRO A 220 -19.83 -16.25 -10.16
C PRO A 220 -19.05 -16.84 -8.97
N GLN A 221 -17.79 -16.44 -8.75
CA GLN A 221 -16.94 -16.90 -7.64
C GLN A 221 -17.42 -16.42 -6.27
N MET A 222 -18.29 -15.42 -6.23
CA MET A 222 -18.82 -14.82 -5.00
C MET A 222 -20.17 -15.42 -4.58
N LYS A 223 -20.74 -16.36 -5.34
CA LYS A 223 -21.99 -17.07 -5.01
C LYS A 223 -21.97 -17.76 -3.64
N LYS A 224 -20.79 -18.23 -3.22
CA LYS A 224 -20.58 -18.86 -1.90
C LYS A 224 -20.62 -17.90 -0.72
N PHE A 225 -20.64 -16.59 -0.98
CA PHE A 225 -20.69 -15.55 0.04
C PHE A 225 -21.97 -14.70 -0.04
N ASN A 226 -22.99 -15.23 -0.71
CA ASN A 226 -24.29 -14.58 -0.79
C ASN A 226 -24.85 -14.40 0.64
N HIS A 227 -25.23 -13.18 1.00
CA HIS A 227 -25.74 -12.78 2.33
C HIS A 227 -24.72 -12.71 3.49
N LEU A 228 -23.40 -12.77 3.24
CA LEU A 228 -22.43 -12.53 4.31
C LEU A 228 -22.10 -11.03 4.46
N GLU A 229 -21.95 -10.58 5.71
CA GLU A 229 -21.49 -9.23 6.02
C GLU A 229 -20.03 -9.05 5.55
N VAL A 230 -19.65 -7.87 5.01
CA VAL A 230 -18.27 -7.58 4.58
C VAL A 230 -17.24 -7.95 5.66
N LYS A 231 -17.57 -7.62 6.91
CA LYS A 231 -16.75 -7.95 8.07
C LYS A 231 -16.60 -9.45 8.29
N GLU A 232 -17.68 -10.21 8.20
CA GLU A 232 -17.64 -11.68 8.29
C GLU A 232 -16.86 -12.28 7.13
N MET A 233 -17.00 -11.73 5.93
CA MET A 233 -16.30 -12.20 4.73
C MET A 233 -14.79 -11.99 4.84
N LEU A 234 -14.36 -10.80 5.24
CA LEU A 234 -12.94 -10.53 5.46
C LEU A 234 -12.42 -11.37 6.63
N THR A 235 -13.13 -11.41 7.77
CA THR A 235 -12.71 -12.19 8.94
C THR A 235 -12.56 -13.68 8.61
N THR A 236 -13.57 -14.28 7.98
CA THR A 236 -13.57 -15.71 7.64
C THR A 236 -12.39 -16.05 6.73
N ARG A 237 -12.06 -15.19 5.75
CA ARG A 237 -10.88 -15.37 4.89
C ARG A 237 -9.58 -15.42 5.68
N TRP A 238 -9.41 -14.48 6.61
CA TRP A 238 -8.22 -14.46 7.47
C TRP A 238 -8.19 -15.64 8.48
N THR A 239 -9.35 -16.21 8.86
CA THR A 239 -9.42 -17.36 9.79
C THR A 239 -9.06 -18.73 9.20
N HIS A 240 -9.15 -18.92 7.87
CA HIS A 240 -8.84 -20.21 7.23
C HIS A 240 -7.36 -20.41 6.90
N THR A 241 -6.53 -19.43 7.25
CA THR A 241 -5.07 -19.49 7.07
C THR A 241 -4.44 -19.91 8.42
N ALA A 242 -3.26 -20.54 8.45
CA ALA A 242 -2.52 -20.97 9.66
C ALA A 242 -2.13 -19.85 10.69
N TRP A 243 -2.80 -18.70 10.67
CA TRP A 243 -2.28 -17.37 11.06
C TRP A 243 -2.85 -16.82 12.37
N TYR A 244 -3.00 -17.65 13.41
CA TYR A 244 -3.52 -17.19 14.71
C TYR A 244 -2.68 -16.05 15.32
N GLN A 245 -1.37 -16.00 15.07
CA GLN A 245 -0.50 -14.92 15.56
C GLN A 245 -0.70 -13.60 14.83
N SER A 246 -0.92 -13.59 13.52
CA SER A 246 -1.15 -12.34 12.78
C SER A 246 -2.45 -11.66 13.14
N LYS A 247 -3.45 -12.40 13.66
CA LYS A 247 -4.64 -11.76 14.22
C LYS A 247 -4.30 -10.88 15.43
N VAL A 248 -3.48 -11.36 16.37
CA VAL A 248 -3.11 -10.59 17.57
C VAL A 248 -2.34 -9.32 17.19
N PHE A 249 -1.34 -9.44 16.30
CA PHE A 249 -0.61 -8.28 15.81
C PHE A 249 -1.49 -7.36 14.96
N GLY A 250 -2.40 -7.95 14.18
CA GLY A 250 -3.36 -7.26 13.32
C GLY A 250 -4.39 -6.46 14.10
N ASP A 251 -4.90 -6.97 15.22
CA ASP A 251 -5.81 -6.25 16.12
C ASP A 251 -5.11 -5.02 16.74
N ASN A 252 -3.83 -5.15 17.11
CA ASN A 252 -3.04 -4.01 17.57
C ASN A 252 -2.78 -2.98 16.45
N MET A 253 -2.42 -3.43 15.25
CA MET A 253 -2.26 -2.57 14.08
C MET A 253 -3.57 -1.89 13.68
N LEU A 254 -4.71 -2.57 13.82
CA LEU A 254 -6.03 -1.99 13.61
C LEU A 254 -6.26 -0.84 14.59
N SER A 255 -5.91 -1.00 15.87
CA SER A 255 -5.98 0.10 16.84
C SER A 255 -5.07 1.27 16.46
N ILE A 256 -3.89 0.99 15.89
CA ILE A 256 -2.96 2.01 15.37
C ILE A 256 -3.57 2.75 14.18
N ILE A 257 -4.32 2.07 13.29
CA ILE A 257 -5.05 2.68 12.18
C ILE A 257 -6.24 3.50 12.67
N GLU A 258 -7.02 2.97 13.62
CA GLU A 258 -8.25 3.61 14.08
C GLU A 258 -8.01 4.89 14.86
N LYS A 259 -6.95 4.96 15.68
CA LYS A 259 -6.72 6.11 16.57
C LYS A 259 -6.53 7.44 15.82
N PRO A 260 -5.64 7.54 14.79
CA PRO A 260 -5.49 8.77 14.02
C PRO A 260 -6.71 9.08 13.13
N LEU A 261 -7.43 8.05 12.67
CA LEU A 261 -8.56 8.21 11.75
C LEU A 261 -9.90 8.47 12.45
N GLY A 262 -10.04 8.11 13.73
CA GLY A 262 -11.27 8.29 14.51
C GLY A 262 -11.75 9.74 14.58
N PRO A 263 -10.88 10.75 14.78
CA PRO A 263 -11.26 12.15 14.80
C PRO A 263 -11.56 12.77 13.42
N VAL A 264 -11.29 12.08 12.30
CA VAL A 264 -11.44 12.64 10.95
C VAL A 264 -12.92 12.86 10.62
N ASN A 265 -13.27 14.10 10.27
CA ASN A 265 -14.61 14.43 9.78
C ASN A 265 -14.71 14.18 8.27
N TRP A 266 -15.04 12.96 7.87
CA TRP A 266 -15.18 12.57 6.47
C TRP A 266 -16.26 13.32 5.67
N LYS A 267 -17.12 14.11 6.35
CA LYS A 267 -18.15 14.94 5.72
C LYS A 267 -17.76 16.41 5.61
N GLU A 268 -16.57 16.77 6.09
CA GLU A 268 -16.04 18.12 5.96
C GLU A 268 -15.96 18.53 4.49
N GLU A 269 -16.02 19.84 4.24
CA GLU A 269 -15.89 20.37 2.89
C GLU A 269 -14.52 19.99 2.32
N PRO A 270 -14.45 19.44 1.08
CA PRO A 270 -13.20 19.00 0.49
C PRO A 270 -12.40 20.21 0.01
N THR A 271 -11.73 20.89 0.95
CA THR A 271 -10.85 22.03 0.70
C THR A 271 -9.39 21.57 0.62
N LEU A 272 -8.50 22.49 0.23
CA LEU A 272 -7.06 22.23 0.26
C LEU A 272 -6.57 21.88 1.68
N ASP A 273 -7.13 22.54 2.70
CA ASP A 273 -6.78 22.28 4.10
C ASP A 273 -7.26 20.90 4.56
N TYR A 274 -8.47 20.49 4.17
CA TYR A 274 -8.98 19.15 4.44
C TYR A 274 -8.03 18.05 3.91
N TYR A 275 -7.60 18.15 2.65
CA TYR A 275 -6.70 17.14 2.07
C TYR A 275 -5.29 17.21 2.66
N TYR A 276 -4.81 18.39 3.06
CA TYR A 276 -3.54 18.52 3.78
C TYR A 276 -3.61 17.93 5.20
N ASP A 277 -4.75 18.05 5.88
CA ASP A 277 -4.98 17.40 7.16
C ASP A 277 -4.98 15.87 7.03
N LEU A 278 -5.61 15.33 5.99
CA LEU A 278 -5.51 13.90 5.66
C LEU A 278 -4.05 13.47 5.39
N TYR A 279 -3.25 14.31 4.73
CA TYR A 279 -1.82 14.03 4.52
C TYR A 279 -1.07 13.91 5.85
N LYS A 280 -1.27 14.85 6.78
CA LYS A 280 -0.65 14.79 8.12
C LYS A 280 -1.08 13.55 8.89
N VAL A 281 -2.36 13.17 8.81
CA VAL A 281 -2.88 11.94 9.41
C VAL A 281 -2.22 10.70 8.80
N GLY A 282 -2.03 10.68 7.48
CA GLY A 282 -1.32 9.59 6.78
C GLY A 282 0.13 9.44 7.24
N LYS A 283 0.89 10.53 7.36
CA LYS A 283 2.26 10.49 7.92
C LYS A 283 2.28 9.93 9.34
N LEU A 284 1.41 10.45 10.21
CA LEU A 284 1.31 10.02 11.59
C LEU A 284 0.97 8.52 11.67
N LEU A 285 0.06 8.06 10.81
CA LEU A 285 -0.32 6.66 10.72
C LEU A 285 0.87 5.77 10.31
N THR A 286 1.58 6.15 9.25
CA THR A 286 2.80 5.49 8.78
C THR A 286 3.86 5.43 9.89
N ASP A 287 4.13 6.54 10.58
CA ASP A 287 5.12 6.60 11.67
C ASP A 287 4.76 5.68 12.83
N ASN A 288 3.48 5.60 13.19
CA ASN A 288 3.01 4.72 14.25
C ASN A 288 3.14 3.24 13.87
N LEU A 289 2.85 2.88 12.61
CA LEU A 289 3.02 1.52 12.11
C LEU A 289 4.50 1.12 12.07
N ILE A 290 5.35 1.97 11.50
CA ILE A 290 6.82 1.78 11.49
C ILE A 290 7.35 1.63 12.92
N GLY A 291 6.87 2.47 13.84
CA GLY A 291 7.21 2.41 15.26
C GLY A 291 6.84 1.07 15.91
N TYR A 292 5.62 0.59 15.67
CA TYR A 292 5.14 -0.68 16.20
C TYR A 292 5.90 -1.89 15.65
N MET A 293 6.28 -1.85 14.37
CA MET A 293 7.07 -2.90 13.73
C MET A 293 8.56 -2.88 14.10
N THR A 294 8.99 -1.86 14.85
CA THR A 294 10.39 -1.55 15.17
C THR A 294 11.27 -1.34 13.92
N MET A 295 10.76 -0.56 12.98
CA MET A 295 11.40 -0.24 11.70
C MET A 295 11.74 1.26 11.59
N ARG A 296 11.84 1.99 12.71
CA ARG A 296 12.05 3.45 12.70
C ARG A 296 13.31 3.89 11.96
N ASP A 297 14.35 3.08 11.99
CA ASP A 297 15.62 3.37 11.33
C ASP A 297 15.67 2.86 9.87
N TRP A 298 14.57 2.30 9.37
CA TRP A 298 14.50 1.73 8.01
C TRP A 298 14.05 2.77 6.99
N PHE A 299 13.29 3.77 7.39
CA PHE A 299 12.65 4.70 6.47
C PHE A 299 12.72 6.13 6.99
N VAL A 300 12.74 7.07 6.05
CA VAL A 300 12.87 8.51 6.32
C VAL A 300 11.85 9.30 5.50
N TRP A 301 11.39 10.43 6.04
CA TRP A 301 10.52 11.36 5.31
C TRP A 301 11.36 12.41 4.61
N GLU A 302 11.48 12.28 3.29
CA GLU A 302 12.30 13.15 2.46
C GLU A 302 11.51 13.76 1.31
N PRO A 303 12.00 14.84 0.66
CA PRO A 303 11.41 15.35 -0.57
C PRO A 303 11.34 14.28 -1.66
N PRO A 304 10.37 14.35 -2.59
CA PRO A 304 10.18 13.39 -3.68
C PRO A 304 11.45 13.06 -4.48
N LYS A 305 12.29 14.08 -4.74
CA LYS A 305 13.57 13.90 -5.43
C LYS A 305 14.46 12.84 -4.76
N HIS A 306 14.49 12.80 -3.43
CA HIS A 306 15.27 11.82 -2.70
C HIS A 306 14.80 10.38 -2.96
N LEU A 307 13.50 10.17 -3.15
CA LEU A 307 12.97 8.83 -3.46
C LEU A 307 13.41 8.37 -4.86
N LEU A 308 13.39 9.26 -5.84
CA LEU A 308 13.88 8.97 -7.19
C LEU A 308 15.38 8.64 -7.14
N ASP A 309 16.17 9.48 -6.46
CA ASP A 309 17.60 9.25 -6.26
C ASP A 309 17.85 7.91 -5.54
N ALA A 310 17.07 7.57 -4.51
CA ALA A 310 17.20 6.31 -3.79
C ALA A 310 16.87 5.08 -4.65
N HIS A 311 15.90 5.18 -5.56
CA HIS A 311 15.58 4.11 -6.51
C HIS A 311 16.69 3.93 -7.55
N ASP A 312 17.29 5.01 -8.03
CA ASP A 312 18.40 4.96 -9.00
C ASP A 312 19.66 4.33 -8.39
N HIS A 313 19.92 4.58 -7.10
CA HIS A 313 21.08 4.02 -6.38
C HIS A 313 20.75 2.74 -5.59
N LYS A 314 19.59 2.13 -5.84
CA LYS A 314 19.08 0.95 -5.11
C LYS A 314 20.11 -0.19 -5.05
N ALA A 315 20.74 -0.51 -6.18
CA ALA A 315 21.73 -1.59 -6.29
C ALA A 315 23.04 -1.27 -5.55
N GLU A 316 23.45 0.01 -5.53
CA GLU A 316 24.62 0.46 -4.78
C GLU A 316 24.37 0.35 -3.28
N TYR A 317 23.21 0.81 -2.80
CA TYR A 317 22.84 0.71 -1.39
C TYR A 317 22.76 -0.75 -0.91
N GLU A 318 22.21 -1.65 -1.72
CA GLU A 318 22.20 -3.08 -1.44
C GLU A 318 23.63 -3.63 -1.31
N LYS A 319 24.50 -3.37 -2.30
CA LYS A 319 25.88 -3.84 -2.31
C LYS A 319 26.68 -3.34 -1.11
N ASP A 320 26.54 -2.05 -0.78
CA ASP A 320 27.22 -1.43 0.35
C ASP A 320 26.72 -1.97 1.69
N ALA A 321 25.41 -2.17 1.83
CA ALA A 321 24.84 -2.79 3.02
C ALA A 321 25.35 -4.23 3.20
N LEU A 322 25.36 -5.04 2.14
CA LEU A 322 25.90 -6.40 2.16
C LEU A 322 27.38 -6.38 2.57
N LYS A 323 28.21 -5.53 1.95
CA LYS A 323 29.62 -5.39 2.30
C LYS A 323 29.82 -4.98 3.76
N ARG A 324 28.99 -4.08 4.29
CA ARG A 324 29.04 -3.68 5.71
C ARG A 324 28.62 -4.79 6.67
N ILE A 325 27.70 -5.68 6.27
CA ILE A 325 27.21 -6.78 7.11
C ILE A 325 28.20 -7.95 7.12
N PHE A 326 28.75 -8.32 5.97
CA PHE A 326 29.51 -9.56 5.80
C PHE A 326 31.00 -9.36 5.46
N GLY A 327 31.45 -8.13 5.19
CA GLY A 327 32.82 -7.83 4.78
C GLY A 327 33.14 -8.32 3.36
N ASP A 328 34.42 -8.62 3.10
CA ASP A 328 34.92 -9.06 1.79
C ASP A 328 34.56 -10.53 1.45
N LEU A 329 33.81 -11.22 2.32
CA LEU A 329 33.32 -12.59 2.07
C LEU A 329 32.36 -12.69 0.87
N ILE A 330 31.83 -11.57 0.38
CA ILE A 330 30.84 -11.51 -0.71
C ILE A 330 31.47 -11.27 -2.09
N THR A 331 32.66 -10.67 -2.17
CA THR A 331 33.32 -10.37 -3.46
C THR A 331 33.58 -11.63 -4.28
N ASP A 332 33.91 -12.74 -3.63
CA ASP A 332 34.15 -14.02 -4.30
C ASP A 332 32.86 -14.76 -4.76
N THR A 333 31.68 -14.38 -4.23
CA THR A 333 30.41 -15.07 -4.53
C THR A 333 29.55 -14.35 -5.57
N LEU A 334 29.70 -13.03 -5.73
CA LEU A 334 28.97 -12.24 -6.74
C LEU A 334 29.71 -12.14 -8.08
N GLU A 335 31.04 -12.30 -8.11
CA GLU A 335 31.84 -12.27 -9.36
C GLU A 335 31.92 -13.63 -10.08
N GLY A 336 31.34 -14.68 -9.50
CA GLY A 336 31.38 -16.06 -10.01
C GLY A 336 30.09 -16.55 -10.69
N SER A 337 29.12 -15.67 -10.97
CA SER A 337 27.83 -16.02 -11.59
C SER A 337 27.62 -15.38 -12.95
#